data_AF-A0A1M8A2H2-F1
#
_entry.id   AF-A0A1M8A2H2-F1
#
_cell.length_a   1.000
_cell.length_b   1.000
_cell.length_c   1.000
_cell.angle_alpha   90.00
_cell.angle_beta   90.00
_cell.angle_gamma   90.00
#
_symmetry.space_group_name_H-M   'P 1'
#
loop_
_entity.id
_entity.type
_entity.pdbx_description
1 polymer ?
#
loop_
_entity_poly.entity_id
_entity_poly.type
_entity_poly.pdbx_seq_one_letter_code
_entity_poly.pdbx_strand_id
1 'polypeptide(L)'
;MSVNPVLALVSHADTLATAFQDAYQRTIPAISSLEVLSPEDPRAESCMQVLREGLEAMEAQTTQMIDMLYQVDVYLAPSTVQNAAGFNPQEALSHVSELFHAELLAKREALADYTCEEISLSQFADQWRTLDSVQRGRQQEMDDLADLLARFG
;
A
#
# COMPACT_ATOMS: atom_id res chain seq x y z
N MET A 1 30.97 6.58 9.82
CA MET A 1 29.99 5.49 10.02
C MET A 1 29.15 5.42 8.77
N SER A 2 29.41 4.43 7.91
CA SER A 2 28.69 4.23 6.65
C SER A 2 27.36 3.56 6.97
N VAL A 3 26.26 4.30 6.83
CA VAL A 3 24.89 3.76 6.91
C VAL A 3 24.74 2.77 5.76
N ASN A 4 24.33 1.53 6.05
CA ASN A 4 24.10 0.52 5.01
C ASN A 4 22.93 1.02 4.13
N PRO A 5 23.15 1.31 2.84
CA PRO A 5 22.13 1.88 1.97
C PRO A 5 20.91 0.96 1.82
N VAL A 6 21.09 -0.36 1.94
CA VAL A 6 19.99 -1.34 1.89
C VAL A 6 19.10 -1.23 3.12
N LEU A 7 19.68 -1.07 4.32
CA LEU A 7 18.89 -0.90 5.54
C LEU A 7 18.09 0.42 5.54
N ALA A 8 18.66 1.48 4.95
CA ALA A 8 17.96 2.75 4.80
C ALA A 8 16.75 2.63 3.85
N LEU A 9 16.90 1.91 2.74
CA LEU A 9 15.81 1.64 1.79
C LEU A 9 14.69 0.82 2.41
N VAL A 10 15.02 -0.27 3.11
CA VAL A 10 14.03 -1.12 3.79
C VAL A 10 13.27 -0.33 4.87
N SER A 11 13.98 0.46 5.68
CA SER A 11 13.32 1.30 6.69
C SER A 11 12.39 2.35 6.09
N HIS A 12 12.74 2.88 4.91
CA HIS A 12 11.90 3.84 4.20
C HIS A 12 10.65 3.17 3.62
N ALA A 13 10.81 1.99 2.99
CA ALA A 13 9.70 1.19 2.49
C ALA A 13 8.70 0.83 3.60
N ASP A 14 9.19 0.42 4.78
CA ASP A 14 8.36 0.09 5.93
C ASP A 14 7.59 1.30 6.48
N THR A 15 8.22 2.48 6.45
CA THR A 15 7.56 3.74 6.84
C THR A 15 6.41 4.07 5.89
N LEU A 16 6.63 3.94 4.57
CA LEU A 16 5.59 4.18 3.56
C LEU A 16 4.45 3.15 3.66
N ALA A 17 4.79 1.88 3.87
CA ALA A 17 3.82 0.81 4.08
C ALA A 17 2.94 1.07 5.31
N THR A 18 3.54 1.51 6.42
CA THR A 18 2.82 1.89 7.64
C THR A 18 1.92 3.10 7.39
N ALA A 19 2.43 4.14 6.72
CA ALA A 19 1.65 5.34 6.40
C ALA A 19 0.45 5.02 5.48
N PHE A 20 0.62 4.13 4.51
CA PHE A 20 -0.48 3.64 3.67
C PHE A 20 -1.55 2.95 4.53
N GLN A 21 -1.13 2.05 5.43
CA GLN A 21 -2.06 1.35 6.32
C GLN A 21 -2.79 2.31 7.26
N ASP A 22 -2.11 3.32 7.79
CA ASP A 22 -2.72 4.35 8.63
C ASP A 22 -3.74 5.19 7.85
N ALA A 23 -3.41 5.57 6.61
CA ALA A 23 -4.34 6.29 5.73
C ALA A 23 -5.59 5.46 5.46
N TYR A 24 -5.43 4.16 5.16
CA TYR A 24 -6.53 3.22 5.02
C TYR A 24 -7.37 3.11 6.31
N GLN A 25 -6.75 2.93 7.48
CA GLN A 25 -7.47 2.77 8.74
C GLN A 25 -8.34 3.98 9.09
N ARG A 26 -7.93 5.19 8.70
CA ARG A 26 -8.72 6.42 8.89
C ARG A 26 -10.03 6.41 8.09
N THR A 27 -10.12 5.62 7.02
CA THR A 27 -11.34 5.50 6.20
C THR A 27 -12.40 4.57 6.80
N ILE A 28 -12.00 3.64 7.68
CA ILE A 28 -12.89 2.61 8.23
C ILE A 28 -14.07 3.17 9.06
N PRO A 29 -13.87 4.21 9.91
CA PRO A 29 -14.98 4.84 10.60
C PRO A 29 -15.99 5.50 9.65
N ALA A 30 -15.53 6.02 8.51
CA ALA A 30 -16.41 6.64 7.51
C ALA A 30 -17.29 5.58 6.82
N ILE A 31 -16.73 4.43 6.44
CA ILE A 31 -17.52 3.28 5.93
C ILE A 31 -18.57 2.84 6.94
N SER A 32 -18.17 2.67 8.20
CA SER A 32 -19.07 2.23 9.26
C SER A 32 -20.17 3.26 9.55
N SER A 33 -19.88 4.55 9.33
CA SER A 33 -20.88 5.61 9.43
C SER A 33 -21.85 5.57 8.25
N LEU A 34 -21.37 5.37 7.02
CA LEU A 34 -22.22 5.27 5.83
C LEU A 34 -23.28 4.17 5.96
N GLU A 35 -22.93 3.02 6.55
CA GLU A 35 -23.89 1.90 6.75
C GLU A 35 -25.06 2.24 7.68
N VAL A 36 -24.89 3.22 8.57
CA VAL A 36 -25.91 3.63 9.56
C VAL A 36 -26.66 4.88 9.11
N LEU A 37 -26.03 5.71 8.29
CA LEU A 37 -26.60 6.96 7.81
C LEU A 37 -27.61 6.71 6.69
N SER A 38 -28.65 7.54 6.65
CA SER A 38 -29.55 7.60 5.49
C SER A 38 -28.81 8.22 4.30
N PRO A 39 -29.07 7.80 3.05
CA PRO A 39 -28.46 8.39 1.86
C PRO A 39 -28.68 9.91 1.73
N GLU A 40 -29.76 10.43 2.30
CA GLU A 40 -30.11 11.86 2.29
C GLU A 40 -29.43 12.66 3.42
N ASP A 41 -28.65 12.00 4.29
CA ASP A 41 -27.97 12.65 5.39
C ASP A 41 -26.74 13.43 4.87
N PRO A 42 -26.60 14.74 5.17
CA PRO A 42 -25.43 15.53 4.77
C PRO A 42 -24.09 14.95 5.24
N ARG A 43 -24.11 14.13 6.30
CA ARG A 43 -22.93 13.43 6.82
C ARG A 43 -22.47 12.30 5.89
N ALA A 44 -23.33 11.77 5.03
CA ALA A 44 -22.94 10.75 4.05
C ALA A 44 -21.91 11.31 3.07
N GLU A 45 -22.14 12.52 2.54
CA GLU A 45 -21.16 13.18 1.66
C GLU A 45 -19.85 13.48 2.41
N SER A 46 -19.94 13.87 3.69
CA SER A 46 -18.74 14.07 4.51
C SER A 46 -17.95 12.76 4.68
N CYS A 47 -18.63 11.63 4.84
CA CYS A 47 -17.98 10.32 4.90
C CYS A 47 -17.32 9.97 3.56
N MET A 48 -18.02 10.20 2.44
CA MET A 48 -17.46 10.00 1.10
C MET A 48 -16.21 10.85 0.84
N GLN A 49 -16.20 12.08 1.34
CA GLN A 49 -15.03 12.95 1.28
C GLN A 49 -13.84 12.35 2.04
N VAL A 50 -14.05 11.79 3.23
CA VAL A 50 -12.99 11.09 3.99
C VAL A 50 -12.44 9.89 3.22
N LEU A 51 -13.28 9.16 2.47
CA LEU A 51 -12.81 8.04 1.63
C LEU A 51 -11.91 8.53 0.49
N ARG A 52 -12.31 9.62 -0.18
CA ARG A 52 -11.53 10.24 -1.26
C ARG A 52 -10.18 10.75 -0.76
N GLU A 53 -10.16 11.45 0.37
CA GLU A 53 -8.92 11.92 1.02
C GLU A 53 -8.02 10.75 1.44
N GLY A 54 -8.62 9.66 1.95
CA GLY A 54 -7.89 8.43 2.24
C GLY A 54 -7.22 7.82 1.00
N LEU A 55 -7.93 7.78 -0.14
CA LEU A 55 -7.36 7.31 -1.41
C LEU A 55 -6.23 8.20 -1.92
N GLU A 56 -6.37 9.52 -1.82
CA GLU A 56 -5.32 10.47 -2.20
C GLU A 56 -4.07 10.28 -1.33
N ALA A 57 -4.25 10.11 -0.01
CA ALA A 57 -3.14 9.86 0.90
C ALA A 57 -2.44 8.53 0.64
N MET A 58 -3.21 7.47 0.33
CA MET A 58 -2.68 6.16 -0.07
C MET A 58 -1.91 6.25 -1.40
N GLU A 59 -2.45 6.95 -2.40
CA GLU A 59 -1.77 7.20 -3.67
C GLU A 59 -0.43 7.91 -3.47
N ALA A 60 -0.39 8.96 -2.64
CA ALA A 60 0.84 9.69 -2.37
C ALA A 60 1.94 8.80 -1.76
N GLN A 61 1.58 7.77 -0.98
CA GLN A 61 2.56 6.80 -0.46
C GLN A 61 3.03 5.83 -1.56
N THR A 62 2.10 5.33 -2.39
CA THR A 62 2.44 4.45 -3.51
C THR A 62 3.35 5.16 -4.52
N THR A 63 3.09 6.42 -4.85
CA THR A 63 3.96 7.21 -5.74
C THR A 63 5.36 7.38 -5.16
N GLN A 64 5.48 7.68 -3.86
CA GLN A 64 6.80 7.77 -3.21
C GLN A 64 7.57 6.45 -3.25
N MET A 65 6.86 5.32 -3.16
CA MET A 65 7.48 4.00 -3.24
C MET A 65 7.96 3.68 -4.66
N ILE A 66 7.23 4.10 -5.69
CA ILE A 66 7.66 4.04 -7.10
C ILE A 66 8.86 4.96 -7.35
N ASP A 67 8.85 6.18 -6.80
CA ASP A 67 9.98 7.10 -6.94
C ASP A 67 11.25 6.54 -6.29
N MET A 68 11.11 5.80 -5.18
CA MET A 68 12.22 5.10 -4.56
C MET A 68 12.81 4.02 -5.47
N LEU A 69 12.00 3.29 -6.24
CA LEU A 69 12.48 2.33 -7.24
C LEU A 69 13.35 3.01 -8.31
N TYR A 70 12.90 4.15 -8.82
CA TYR A 70 13.67 4.94 -9.77
C TYR A 70 15.01 5.44 -9.18
N GLN A 71 15.02 5.84 -7.91
CA GLN A 71 16.27 6.24 -7.24
C GLN A 71 17.23 5.05 -7.10
N VAL A 72 16.71 3.88 -6.70
CA VAL A 72 17.49 2.64 -6.61
C VAL A 72 18.11 2.27 -7.96
N ASP A 73 17.38 2.41 -9.08
CA ASP A 73 17.90 2.23 -10.43
C ASP A 73 19.08 3.17 -10.74
N VAL A 74 18.99 4.44 -10.35
CA VAL A 74 20.05 5.44 -10.57
C VAL A 74 21.28 5.15 -9.71
N TYR A 75 21.10 4.69 -8.47
CA TYR A 75 22.19 4.38 -7.56
C TYR A 75 22.83 2.99 -7.82
N LEU A 76 22.11 2.05 -8.44
CA LEU A 76 22.59 0.70 -8.75
C LEU A 76 23.01 0.49 -10.22
N ALA A 77 22.82 1.48 -11.09
CA ALA A 77 23.43 1.49 -12.42
C ALA A 77 24.97 1.42 -12.32
N PRO A 78 25.63 0.66 -13.21
CA PRO A 78 26.53 -0.41 -12.83
C PRO A 78 27.88 0.11 -12.36
N SER A 79 28.13 0.05 -11.05
CA SER A 79 29.45 -0.27 -10.50
C SER A 79 29.28 -0.79 -9.08
N THR A 80 29.81 -1.99 -8.82
CA THR A 80 30.33 -2.43 -7.51
C THR A 80 29.41 -2.93 -6.39
N VAL A 81 28.08 -2.95 -6.50
CA VAL A 81 27.28 -3.77 -5.56
C VAL A 81 27.10 -5.16 -6.17
N GLN A 82 28.15 -5.98 -6.02
CA GLN A 82 28.04 -7.42 -6.18
C GLN A 82 26.80 -7.89 -5.42
N ASN A 83 25.96 -8.67 -6.09
CA ASN A 83 24.95 -9.56 -5.51
C ASN A 83 25.43 -10.07 -4.16
N ALA A 84 25.08 -9.37 -3.08
CA ALA A 84 25.33 -9.86 -1.74
C ALA A 84 24.33 -11.01 -1.56
N ALA A 85 24.79 -12.23 -1.83
CA ALA A 85 24.04 -13.46 -1.63
C ALA A 85 22.67 -13.55 -2.36
N GLY A 86 22.57 -13.07 -3.60
CA GLY A 86 21.38 -13.28 -4.45
C GLY A 86 20.16 -12.41 -4.11
N PHE A 87 20.33 -11.38 -3.27
CA PHE A 87 19.27 -10.41 -2.99
C PHE A 87 19.27 -9.29 -4.04
N ASN A 88 18.17 -9.16 -4.79
CA ASN A 88 17.93 -8.03 -5.68
C ASN A 88 16.96 -7.04 -5.03
N PRO A 89 17.46 -5.96 -4.37
CA PRO A 89 16.60 -4.98 -3.68
C PRO A 89 15.59 -4.32 -4.63
N GLN A 90 15.92 -4.23 -5.91
CA GLN A 90 15.02 -3.69 -6.92
C GLN A 90 13.80 -4.59 -7.15
N GLU A 91 14.01 -5.90 -7.21
CA GLU A 91 12.94 -6.88 -7.42
C GLU A 91 11.99 -6.93 -6.22
N ALA A 92 12.55 -6.92 -5.00
CA ALA A 92 11.77 -6.85 -3.77
C ALA A 92 10.93 -5.56 -3.70
N LEU A 93 11.55 -4.40 -3.93
CA LEU A 93 10.83 -3.12 -3.91
C LEU A 93 9.79 -3.02 -5.04
N SER A 94 10.04 -3.64 -6.20
CA SER A 94 9.10 -3.65 -7.34
C SER A 94 7.86 -4.42 -6.96
N HIS A 95 8.05 -5.61 -6.40
CA HIS A 95 6.96 -6.45 -5.93
C HIS A 95 6.13 -5.76 -4.83
N VAL A 96 6.79 -5.17 -3.84
CA VAL A 96 6.13 -4.36 -2.80
C VAL A 96 5.28 -3.28 -3.45
N SER A 97 5.88 -2.46 -4.32
CA SER A 97 5.19 -1.35 -4.99
C SER A 97 3.98 -1.81 -5.82
N GLU A 98 4.08 -2.95 -6.51
CA GLU A 98 2.99 -3.53 -7.28
C GLU A 98 1.79 -3.92 -6.40
N LEU A 99 2.05 -4.47 -5.21
CA LEU A 99 1.00 -4.84 -4.26
C LEU A 99 0.22 -3.61 -3.76
N PHE A 100 0.93 -2.54 -3.40
CA PHE A 100 0.29 -1.28 -2.97
C PHE A 100 -0.47 -0.60 -4.12
N HIS A 101 0.05 -0.70 -5.35
CA HIS A 101 -0.63 -0.19 -6.52
C HIS A 101 -1.91 -0.98 -6.84
N ALA A 102 -1.85 -2.30 -6.79
CA ALA A 102 -3.00 -3.18 -7.01
C ALA A 102 -4.10 -2.94 -5.96
N GLU A 103 -3.72 -2.78 -4.69
CA GLU A 103 -4.69 -2.49 -3.62
C GLU A 103 -5.34 -1.11 -3.79
N LEU A 104 -4.54 -0.08 -4.14
CA LEU A 104 -5.06 1.25 -4.43
C LEU A 104 -6.07 1.21 -5.59
N LEU A 105 -5.75 0.46 -6.66
CA LEU A 105 -6.63 0.30 -7.80
C LEU A 105 -7.95 -0.38 -7.40
N ALA A 106 -7.89 -1.49 -6.67
CA ALA A 106 -9.09 -2.20 -6.21
C ALA A 106 -10.01 -1.31 -5.36
N LYS A 107 -9.44 -0.43 -4.52
CA LYS A 107 -10.21 0.52 -3.71
C LYS A 107 -10.83 1.63 -4.57
N ARG A 108 -10.12 2.11 -5.60
CA ARG A 108 -10.66 3.09 -6.56
C ARG A 108 -11.81 2.52 -7.35
N GLU A 109 -11.68 1.28 -7.82
CA GLU A 109 -12.73 0.55 -8.53
C GLU A 109 -13.96 0.38 -7.63
N ALA A 110 -13.79 -0.11 -6.40
CA ALA A 110 -14.90 -0.24 -5.46
C ALA A 110 -15.62 1.10 -5.20
N LEU A 111 -14.88 2.22 -5.08
CA LEU A 111 -15.50 3.54 -4.92
C LEU A 111 -16.28 3.95 -6.17
N ALA A 112 -15.70 3.74 -7.35
CA ALA A 112 -16.33 4.07 -8.62
C ALA A 112 -17.63 3.27 -8.81
N ASP A 113 -17.56 1.95 -8.63
CA ASP A 113 -18.71 1.05 -8.72
C ASP A 113 -19.84 1.46 -7.77
N TYR A 114 -19.50 1.86 -6.55
CA TYR A 114 -20.49 2.36 -5.59
C TYR A 114 -21.11 3.69 -6.04
N THR A 115 -20.28 4.66 -6.47
CA THR A 115 -20.79 5.97 -6.92
C THR A 115 -21.60 5.91 -8.21
N CYS A 116 -21.36 4.91 -9.05
CA CYS A 116 -22.13 4.63 -10.27
C CYS A 116 -23.37 3.77 -9.99
N GLU A 117 -23.65 3.43 -8.72
CA GLU A 117 -24.76 2.57 -8.29
C GLU A 117 -24.71 1.14 -8.88
N GLU A 118 -23.52 0.67 -9.28
CA GLU A 118 -23.31 -0.69 -9.79
C GLU A 118 -23.28 -1.75 -8.68
N ILE A 119 -22.83 -1.35 -7.48
CA ILE A 119 -22.83 -2.18 -6.27
C ILE A 119 -23.59 -1.52 -5.12
N SER A 120 -24.12 -2.34 -4.21
CA SER A 120 -24.77 -1.82 -3.00
C SER A 120 -23.75 -1.32 -1.98
N LEU A 121 -24.20 -0.49 -1.03
CA LEU A 121 -23.36 -0.03 0.09
C LEU A 121 -22.77 -1.18 0.91
N SER A 122 -23.52 -2.27 1.11
CA SER A 122 -23.01 -3.44 1.84
C SER A 122 -21.88 -4.14 1.07
N GLN A 123 -22.02 -4.29 -0.25
CA GLN A 123 -20.98 -4.85 -1.10
C GLN A 123 -19.74 -3.96 -1.12
N PHE A 124 -19.94 -2.65 -1.26
CA PHE A 124 -18.87 -1.66 -1.18
C PHE A 124 -18.13 -1.75 0.16
N ALA A 125 -18.85 -1.78 1.28
CA ALA A 125 -18.25 -1.81 2.60
C ALA A 125 -17.45 -3.11 2.85
N ASP A 126 -17.94 -4.25 2.37
CA ASP A 126 -17.23 -5.54 2.46
C ASP A 126 -15.94 -5.52 1.61
N GLN A 127 -16.02 -5.04 0.37
CA GLN A 127 -14.84 -4.90 -0.50
C GLN A 127 -13.83 -3.89 0.05
N TRP A 128 -14.32 -2.78 0.62
CA TRP A 128 -13.46 -1.75 1.19
C TRP A 128 -12.73 -2.24 2.43
N ARG A 129 -13.37 -3.03 3.30
CA ARG A 129 -12.74 -3.54 4.53
C ARG A 129 -11.69 -4.61 4.30
N THR A 130 -11.65 -5.18 3.11
CA THR A 130 -10.76 -6.28 2.77
C THR A 130 -9.44 -5.73 2.20
N LEU A 131 -8.29 -6.07 2.81
CA LEU A 131 -6.94 -5.74 2.30
C LEU A 131 -6.28 -7.00 1.73
N ASP A 132 -6.96 -7.66 0.79
CA ASP A 132 -6.58 -9.01 0.34
C ASP A 132 -5.19 -9.05 -0.30
N SER A 133 -4.85 -8.03 -1.09
CA SER A 133 -3.60 -7.95 -1.85
C SER A 133 -2.42 -7.62 -0.93
N VAL A 134 -2.61 -6.64 -0.04
CA VAL A 134 -1.57 -6.23 0.92
C VAL A 134 -1.34 -7.31 1.98
N GLN A 135 -2.37 -8.01 2.44
CA GLN A 135 -2.20 -9.08 3.44
C GLN A 135 -1.48 -10.29 2.85
N ARG A 136 -1.86 -10.75 1.66
CA ARG A 136 -1.15 -11.85 0.99
C ARG A 136 0.29 -11.48 0.64
N GLY A 137 0.49 -10.27 0.13
CA GLY A 137 1.80 -9.74 -0.21
C GLY A 137 2.74 -9.63 0.99
N ARG A 138 2.27 -9.05 2.10
CA ARG A 138 3.06 -8.88 3.32
C ARG A 138 3.44 -10.22 3.96
N GLN A 139 2.59 -11.24 3.85
CA GLN A 139 2.85 -12.58 4.39
C GLN A 139 3.91 -13.30 3.57
N GLN A 140 3.83 -13.22 2.24
CA GLN A 140 4.83 -13.80 1.34
C GLN A 140 6.19 -13.09 1.46
N GLU A 141 6.20 -11.76 1.58
CA GLU A 141 7.43 -10.98 1.77
C GLU A 141 8.06 -11.20 3.14
N MET A 142 7.27 -11.31 4.23
CA MET A 142 7.81 -11.66 5.54
C MET A 142 8.44 -13.06 5.55
N ASP A 143 7.83 -14.03 4.87
CA ASP A 143 8.36 -15.39 4.75
C ASP A 143 9.67 -15.38 3.92
N ASP A 144 9.71 -14.66 2.80
CA ASP A 144 10.92 -14.52 1.97
C ASP A 144 12.04 -13.80 2.73
N LEU A 145 11.72 -12.75 3.49
CA LEU A 145 12.68 -11.97 4.28
C LEU A 145 13.16 -12.75 5.51
N ALA A 146 12.31 -13.57 6.13
CA ALA A 146 12.68 -14.50 7.20
C ALA A 146 13.57 -15.65 6.69
N ASP A 147 13.25 -16.23 5.52
CA ASP A 147 14.08 -17.24 4.87
C ASP A 147 15.45 -16.68 4.45
N LEU A 148 15.49 -15.41 4.04
CA LEU A 148 16.74 -14.71 3.76
C LEU A 148 17.56 -14.50 5.03
N LEU A 149 16.97 -13.99 6.12
CA LEU A 149 17.67 -13.80 7.40
C LEU A 149 18.16 -15.14 8.00
N ALA A 150 17.40 -16.22 7.85
CA ALA A 150 17.80 -17.56 8.26
C ALA A 150 18.99 -18.11 7.45
N ARG A 151 19.22 -17.62 6.22
CA ARG A 151 20.40 -17.97 5.41
C ARG A 151 21.64 -17.14 5.73
N PHE A 152 21.48 -16.03 6.46
CA PHE A 152 22.59 -15.16 6.90
C PHE A 152 23.07 -15.44 8.34
N GLY A 153 22.33 -16.22 9.13
CA GLY A 153 22.72 -16.69 10.47
C GLY A 153 23.38 -18.06 10.46
#